data_AF-A0AAN9SJV1-F1
#
_entry.id   AF-A0AAN9SJV1-F1
#
_cell.length_a   1.000
_cell.length_b   1.000
_cell.length_c   1.000
_cell.angle_alpha   90.00
_cell.angle_beta   90.00
_cell.angle_gamma   90.00
#
_symmetry.space_group_name_H-M   'P 1'
#
loop_
_entity.id
_entity.type
_entity.pdbx_description
1 polymer ?
#
loop_
_entity_poly.entity_id
_entity_poly.type
_entity_poly.pdbx_seq_one_letter_code
_entity_poly.pdbx_strand_id
1 'polypeptide(L)'
;MEYRKLPKLSSEINVHNINLLAVGGGPEGPDQREIELYLEVILSLMQLGEDCTKFMISKIIGLTSVDPELLPRATKAFRTGSFSKVVQNLTGFYIILEGFFMVENARKAIKIDEHVPDSLTTSMVDDVFYVLQSCLLRAISTSNISSVVAVLSGASSLLSNEYHEDLQQKIREPNLGAKLFSGGFGVQKKGTEIATAMNIWISAVNMF
;
A
#
# COMPACT_ATOMS: atom_id res chain seq x y z
N MET A 1 -17.76 8.46 -14.55
CA MET A 1 -16.37 8.76 -14.18
C MET A 1 -15.58 9.05 -15.46
N GLU A 2 -14.82 10.16 -15.50
CA GLU A 2 -14.03 10.54 -16.69
C GLU A 2 -12.57 10.05 -16.54
N TYR A 3 -12.22 8.97 -17.24
CA TYR A 3 -10.87 8.37 -17.23
C TYR A 3 -9.77 9.34 -17.70
N ARG A 4 -10.14 10.39 -18.45
CA ARG A 4 -9.24 11.45 -18.91
C ARG A 4 -8.61 12.26 -17.77
N LYS A 5 -9.16 12.16 -16.55
CA LYS A 5 -8.64 12.86 -15.37
C LYS A 5 -7.50 12.12 -14.68
N LEU A 6 -7.24 10.83 -14.98
CA LEU A 6 -6.18 10.04 -14.34
C LEU A 6 -4.77 10.68 -14.42
N PRO A 7 -4.33 11.21 -15.58
CA PRO A 7 -3.03 11.88 -15.64
C PRO A 7 -2.96 13.14 -14.77
N LYS A 8 -4.07 13.90 -14.71
CA LYS A 8 -4.18 15.10 -13.87
C LYS A 8 -4.12 14.72 -12.40
N LEU A 9 -4.91 13.74 -11.98
CA LEU A 9 -4.97 13.25 -10.60
C LEU A 9 -3.61 12.68 -10.14
N SER A 10 -2.96 11.89 -11.00
CA SER A 10 -1.60 11.40 -10.74
C SER A 10 -0.58 12.54 -10.59
N SER A 11 -0.69 13.59 -11.41
CA SER A 11 0.15 14.79 -11.28
C SER A 11 -0.13 15.54 -9.97
N GLU A 12 -1.39 15.66 -9.57
CA GLU A 12 -1.79 16.29 -8.30
C GLU A 12 -1.22 15.54 -7.09
N ILE A 13 -1.30 14.21 -7.09
CA ILE A 13 -0.68 13.36 -6.07
C ILE A 13 0.83 13.57 -6.00
N ASN A 14 1.51 13.58 -7.15
CA ASN A 14 2.96 13.76 -7.18
C ASN A 14 3.38 15.13 -6.62
N VAL A 15 2.64 16.19 -6.96
CA VAL A 15 2.86 17.54 -6.40
C VAL A 15 2.61 17.54 -4.90
N HIS A 16 1.53 16.90 -4.43
CA HIS A 16 1.23 16.79 -3.01
C HIS A 16 2.34 16.06 -2.24
N ASN A 17 2.82 14.93 -2.74
CA ASN A 17 3.94 14.18 -2.13
C ASN A 17 5.20 15.03 -2.02
N ILE A 18 5.55 15.79 -3.07
CA ILE A 18 6.69 16.71 -3.04
C ILE A 18 6.51 17.79 -1.97
N ASN A 19 5.30 18.35 -1.86
CA ASN A 19 5.01 19.41 -0.88
C ASN A 19 5.06 18.89 0.57
N LEU A 20 4.60 17.67 0.83
CA LEU A 20 4.70 17.04 2.14
C LEU A 20 6.16 16.89 2.59
N LEU A 21 7.03 16.44 1.67
CA LEU A 21 8.47 16.32 1.93
C LEU A 21 9.16 17.68 2.17
N ALA A 22 8.63 18.76 1.59
CA ALA A 22 9.24 20.08 1.64
C ALA A 22 8.79 20.97 2.83
N VAL A 23 7.54 20.83 3.31
CA VAL A 23 6.94 21.83 4.23
C VAL A 23 6.34 21.21 5.50
N GLY A 24 6.26 19.88 5.66
CA GLY A 24 5.71 19.26 6.88
C GLY A 24 4.23 19.59 7.15
N GLY A 25 3.54 20.10 6.13
CA GLY A 25 2.17 20.61 6.20
C GLY A 25 1.72 21.10 4.82
N GLY A 26 1.60 20.18 3.87
CA GLY A 26 1.10 20.47 2.52
C GLY A 26 -0.43 20.66 2.50
N PRO A 27 -0.99 21.31 1.46
CA PRO A 27 -2.44 21.42 1.27
C PRO A 27 -3.09 20.04 1.26
N GLU A 28 -4.35 19.94 1.73
CA GLU A 28 -5.14 18.70 1.73
C GLU A 28 -5.04 18.03 0.34
N GLY A 29 -4.58 16.77 0.33
CA GLY A 29 -4.45 15.98 -0.89
C GLY A 29 -5.82 15.70 -1.52
N PRO A 30 -5.84 15.06 -2.71
CA PRO A 30 -7.10 14.64 -3.35
C PRO A 30 -8.00 13.84 -2.40
N ASP A 31 -9.32 13.96 -2.57
CA ASP A 31 -10.28 13.22 -1.74
C ASP A 31 -10.07 11.71 -1.88
N GLN A 32 -9.81 11.03 -0.76
CA GLN A 32 -9.59 9.58 -0.72
C GLN A 32 -10.77 8.79 -1.29
N ARG A 33 -12.00 9.28 -1.15
CA ARG A 33 -13.18 8.61 -1.72
C ARG A 33 -13.15 8.64 -3.25
N GLU A 34 -12.69 9.76 -3.83
CA GLU A 34 -12.52 9.86 -5.27
C GLU A 34 -11.40 8.91 -5.74
N ILE A 35 -10.29 8.83 -4.99
CA ILE A 35 -9.19 7.90 -5.27
C ILE A 35 -9.67 6.44 -5.26
N GLU A 36 -10.45 6.06 -4.25
CA GLU A 36 -10.99 4.70 -4.13
C GLU A 36 -11.86 4.31 -5.33
N LEU A 37 -12.74 5.21 -5.77
CA LEU A 37 -13.54 4.99 -6.97
C LEU A 37 -12.66 4.78 -8.22
N TYR A 38 -11.58 5.57 -8.37
CA TYR A 38 -10.63 5.37 -9.47
C TYR A 38 -9.89 4.04 -9.36
N LEU A 39 -9.50 3.62 -8.15
CA LEU A 39 -8.86 2.33 -7.91
C LEU A 39 -9.76 1.15 -8.30
N GLU A 40 -11.04 1.18 -7.96
CA GLU A 40 -12.01 0.14 -8.36
C GLU A 40 -12.10 -0.02 -9.88
N VAL A 41 -12.17 1.10 -10.60
CA VAL A 41 -12.22 1.09 -12.07
C VAL A 41 -10.91 0.61 -12.66
N ILE A 42 -9.77 1.06 -12.14
CA ILE A 42 -8.44 0.62 -12.60
C ILE A 42 -8.27 -0.88 -12.36
N LEU A 43 -8.64 -1.40 -11.19
CA LEU A 43 -8.56 -2.82 -10.86
C LEU A 43 -9.36 -3.67 -11.85
N SER A 44 -10.60 -3.25 -12.14
CA SER A 44 -11.46 -3.93 -13.12
C SER A 44 -10.82 -3.95 -14.52
N LEU A 45 -10.22 -2.85 -14.95
CA LEU A 45 -9.52 -2.74 -16.23
C LEU A 45 -8.23 -3.58 -16.27
N MET A 46 -7.49 -3.65 -15.17
CA MET A 46 -6.27 -4.46 -15.07
C MET A 46 -6.59 -5.95 -15.14
N GLN A 47 -7.63 -6.41 -14.43
CA GLN A 47 -8.10 -7.79 -14.51
C GLN A 47 -8.54 -8.15 -15.92
N LEU A 48 -9.34 -7.29 -16.56
CA LEU A 48 -9.73 -7.47 -17.96
C LEU A 48 -8.51 -7.51 -18.90
N GLY A 49 -7.53 -6.64 -18.67
CA GLY A 49 -6.29 -6.60 -19.44
C GLY A 49 -5.47 -7.88 -19.33
N GLU A 50 -5.43 -8.49 -18.14
CA GLU A 50 -4.78 -9.77 -17.91
C GLU A 50 -5.53 -10.91 -18.61
N ASP A 51 -6.86 -10.94 -18.53
CA ASP A 51 -7.67 -11.95 -19.21
C ASP A 51 -7.53 -11.86 -20.74
N CYS A 52 -7.52 -10.64 -21.29
CA CYS A 52 -7.22 -10.41 -22.71
C CYS A 52 -5.81 -10.90 -23.06
N THR A 53 -4.81 -10.65 -22.22
CA THR A 53 -3.44 -11.13 -22.41
C THR A 53 -3.39 -12.65 -22.47
N LYS A 54 -3.95 -13.32 -21.46
CA LYS A 54 -4.03 -14.79 -21.40
C LYS A 54 -4.73 -15.38 -22.61
N PHE A 55 -5.87 -14.81 -22.99
CA PHE A 55 -6.62 -15.24 -24.17
C PHE A 55 -5.80 -15.10 -25.46
N MET A 56 -5.17 -13.94 -25.68
CA MET A 56 -4.39 -13.69 -26.88
C MET A 56 -3.16 -14.60 -26.97
N ILE A 57 -2.44 -14.78 -25.85
CA ILE A 57 -1.30 -15.71 -25.79
C ILE A 57 -1.76 -17.16 -26.04
N SER A 58 -2.87 -17.58 -25.45
CA SER A 58 -3.45 -18.92 -25.69
C SER A 58 -3.80 -19.14 -27.16
N LYS A 59 -4.39 -18.13 -27.83
CA LYS A 59 -4.68 -18.18 -29.27
C LYS A 59 -3.40 -18.27 -30.12
N ILE A 60 -2.37 -17.50 -29.78
CA ILE A 60 -1.07 -17.58 -30.47
C ILE A 60 -0.47 -18.99 -30.33
N ILE A 61 -0.49 -19.55 -29.12
CA ILE A 61 0.01 -20.92 -28.87
C ILE A 61 -0.78 -21.93 -29.71
N GLY A 62 -2.11 -21.81 -29.78
CA GLY A 62 -2.95 -22.71 -30.56
C GLY A 62 -2.68 -22.68 -32.07
N LEU A 63 -2.09 -21.61 -32.60
CA LEU A 63 -1.72 -21.47 -34.01
C LEU A 63 -0.29 -21.97 -34.32
N THR A 64 0.47 -22.38 -33.31
CA THR A 64 1.87 -22.84 -33.47
C THR A 64 2.00 -24.11 -34.32
N SER A 65 0.91 -24.89 -34.44
CA SER A 65 0.87 -26.06 -35.33
C SER A 65 0.99 -25.71 -36.81
N VAL A 66 0.75 -24.45 -37.18
CA VAL A 66 0.79 -23.95 -38.56
C VAL A 66 2.17 -23.35 -38.90
N ASP A 67 2.80 -22.65 -37.95
CA ASP A 67 4.12 -22.03 -38.11
C ASP A 67 4.83 -22.03 -36.74
N PRO A 68 5.88 -22.86 -36.53
CA PRO A 68 6.62 -22.90 -35.27
C PRO A 68 7.30 -21.57 -34.88
N GLU A 69 7.63 -20.71 -35.85
CA GLU A 69 8.22 -19.39 -35.58
C GLU A 69 7.17 -18.31 -35.26
N LEU A 70 5.89 -18.62 -35.48
CA LEU A 70 4.80 -17.70 -35.16
C LEU A 70 4.74 -17.40 -33.67
N LEU A 71 4.96 -18.40 -32.81
CA LEU A 71 4.87 -18.26 -31.36
C LEU A 71 5.83 -17.17 -30.82
N PRO A 72 7.16 -17.26 -31.01
CA PRO A 72 8.07 -16.22 -30.51
C PRO A 72 7.84 -14.87 -31.18
N ARG A 73 7.55 -14.84 -32.49
CA ARG A 73 7.32 -13.59 -33.24
C ARG A 73 6.06 -12.86 -32.78
N ALA A 74 4.92 -13.54 -32.76
CA ALA A 74 3.63 -12.95 -32.41
C ALA A 74 3.54 -12.61 -30.92
N THR A 75 4.09 -13.45 -30.04
CA THR A 75 4.14 -13.16 -28.60
C THR A 75 4.97 -11.92 -28.32
N LYS A 76 6.13 -11.78 -28.97
CA LYS A 76 6.97 -10.59 -28.85
C LYS A 76 6.23 -9.35 -29.35
N ALA A 77 5.64 -9.40 -30.54
CA ALA A 77 4.89 -8.28 -31.11
C ALA A 77 3.69 -7.87 -30.26
N PHE A 78 2.98 -8.82 -29.66
CA PHE A 78 1.87 -8.56 -28.75
C PHE A 78 2.35 -7.87 -27.46
N ARG A 79 3.41 -8.41 -26.83
CA ARG A 79 3.97 -7.88 -25.58
C ARG A 79 4.64 -6.51 -25.73
N THR A 80 5.04 -6.10 -26.94
CA THR A 80 5.60 -4.77 -27.21
C THR A 80 4.63 -3.84 -27.92
N GLY A 81 3.42 -4.31 -28.24
CA GLY A 81 2.40 -3.58 -28.97
C GLY A 81 1.74 -2.46 -28.17
N SER A 82 0.83 -1.74 -28.84
CA SER A 82 0.07 -0.64 -28.23
C SER A 82 -0.76 -1.06 -27.02
N PHE A 83 -1.35 -2.27 -27.05
CA PHE A 83 -2.10 -2.82 -25.93
C PHE A 83 -1.24 -2.94 -24.66
N SER A 84 -0.03 -3.51 -24.78
CA SER A 84 0.91 -3.62 -23.68
C SER A 84 1.29 -2.27 -23.09
N LYS A 85 1.49 -1.25 -23.94
CA LYS A 85 1.76 0.13 -23.48
C LYS A 85 0.60 0.71 -22.66
N VAL A 86 -0.64 0.46 -23.07
CA VAL A 86 -1.83 0.91 -22.32
C VAL A 86 -1.91 0.20 -20.97
N VAL A 87 -1.66 -1.12 -20.91
CA VAL A 87 -1.60 -1.88 -19.66
C VAL A 87 -0.51 -1.33 -18.73
N GLN A 88 0.68 -1.05 -19.26
CA GLN A 88 1.78 -0.45 -18.49
C GLN A 88 1.43 0.93 -17.93
N ASN A 89 0.79 1.79 -18.74
CA ASN A 89 0.34 3.11 -18.26
C ASN A 89 -0.70 2.97 -17.15
N LEU A 90 -1.65 2.04 -17.30
CA LEU A 90 -2.67 1.76 -16.30
C LEU A 90 -2.05 1.25 -14.99
N THR A 91 -1.06 0.36 -15.08
CA THR A 91 -0.24 -0.08 -13.93
C THR A 91 0.46 1.10 -13.26
N GLY A 92 1.02 2.03 -14.04
CA GLY A 92 1.64 3.24 -13.49
C GLY A 92 0.67 4.09 -12.69
N PHE A 93 -0.53 4.33 -13.21
CA PHE A 93 -1.58 5.06 -12.47
C PHE A 93 -2.02 4.32 -11.21
N TYR A 94 -2.24 3.00 -11.30
CA TYR A 94 -2.58 2.17 -10.15
C TYR A 94 -1.57 2.36 -9.00
N ILE A 95 -0.28 2.20 -9.29
CA ILE A 95 0.77 2.26 -8.27
C ILE A 95 0.77 3.63 -7.55
N ILE A 96 0.60 4.72 -8.29
CA ILE A 96 0.59 6.08 -7.73
C ILE A 96 -0.63 6.28 -6.83
N LEU A 97 -1.82 5.89 -7.30
CA LEU A 97 -3.06 6.06 -6.55
C LEU A 97 -3.11 5.16 -5.32
N GLU A 98 -2.69 3.90 -5.45
CA GLU A 98 -2.67 2.92 -4.37
C GLU A 98 -1.67 3.34 -3.28
N GLY A 99 -0.48 3.82 -3.69
CA GLY A 99 0.53 4.34 -2.76
C GLY A 99 0.02 5.55 -1.98
N PHE A 100 -0.61 6.52 -2.66
CA PHE A 100 -1.23 7.66 -2.00
C PHE A 100 -2.34 7.25 -1.03
N PHE A 101 -3.25 6.37 -1.47
CA PHE A 101 -4.33 5.86 -0.63
C PHE A 101 -3.79 5.20 0.64
N MET A 102 -2.77 4.35 0.50
CA MET A 102 -2.17 3.63 1.62
C MET A 102 -1.58 4.59 2.66
N VAL A 103 -0.74 5.52 2.21
CA VAL A 103 -0.04 6.45 3.08
C VAL A 103 -1.03 7.37 3.81
N GLU A 104 -1.97 7.98 3.08
CA GLU A 104 -2.91 8.93 3.68
C GLU A 104 -3.89 8.25 4.64
N ASN A 105 -4.35 7.03 4.34
CA ASN A 105 -5.23 6.30 5.27
C ASN A 105 -4.48 5.82 6.51
N ALA A 106 -3.21 5.43 6.39
CA ALA A 106 -2.38 5.11 7.54
C ALA A 106 -2.13 6.34 8.43
N ARG A 107 -1.82 7.51 7.84
CA ARG A 107 -1.70 8.76 8.61
C ARG A 107 -2.98 9.13 9.33
N LYS A 108 -4.14 8.93 8.68
CA LYS A 108 -5.44 9.14 9.34
C LYS A 108 -5.65 8.17 10.50
N ALA A 109 -5.34 6.89 10.33
CA ALA A 109 -5.40 5.89 11.40
C ALA A 109 -4.52 6.28 12.61
N ILE A 110 -3.29 6.75 12.35
CA ILE A 110 -2.38 7.24 13.40
C ILE A 110 -2.97 8.47 14.13
N LYS A 111 -3.61 9.37 13.39
CA LYS A 111 -4.18 10.61 13.94
C LYS A 111 -5.42 10.37 14.80
N ILE A 112 -6.25 9.38 14.45
CA ILE A 112 -7.48 9.04 15.19
C ILE A 112 -7.24 7.95 16.26
N ASP A 113 -5.99 7.63 16.56
CA ASP A 113 -5.63 6.56 17.48
C ASP A 113 -6.36 6.63 18.82
N GLU A 114 -6.98 5.51 19.20
CA GLU A 114 -7.75 5.36 20.43
C GLU A 114 -7.15 4.27 21.33
N HIS A 115 -7.23 4.48 22.65
CA HIS A 115 -6.89 3.44 23.62
C HIS A 115 -8.01 2.41 23.69
N VAL A 116 -7.69 1.16 23.40
CA VAL A 116 -8.62 0.04 23.49
C VAL A 116 -8.49 -0.62 24.88
N PRO A 117 -9.53 -0.58 25.73
CA PRO A 117 -9.51 -1.25 27.03
C PRO A 117 -9.22 -2.74 26.87
N ASP A 118 -8.43 -3.30 27.77
CA ASP A 118 -8.01 -4.71 27.79
C ASP A 118 -7.14 -5.17 26.59
N SER A 119 -6.77 -4.27 25.67
CA SER A 119 -5.82 -4.56 24.58
C SER A 119 -4.36 -4.29 24.97
N LEU A 120 -3.45 -5.01 24.32
CA LEU A 120 -2.00 -4.79 24.42
C LEU A 120 -1.51 -3.63 23.54
N THR A 121 -2.32 -3.23 22.55
CA THR A 121 -2.00 -2.20 21.57
C THR A 121 -3.14 -1.18 21.46
N THR A 122 -2.85 0.00 20.93
CA THR A 122 -3.87 1.00 20.58
C THR A 122 -4.55 0.64 19.25
N SER A 123 -5.69 1.27 18.94
CA SER A 123 -6.45 0.99 17.71
C SER A 123 -5.63 1.25 16.44
N MET A 124 -4.67 2.20 16.50
CA MET A 124 -3.76 2.52 15.41
C MET A 124 -3.07 1.30 14.81
N VAL A 125 -2.65 0.33 15.65
CA VAL A 125 -1.95 -0.87 15.14
C VAL A 125 -2.89 -1.65 14.22
N ASP A 126 -4.10 -1.94 14.68
CA ASP A 126 -5.06 -2.72 13.91
C ASP A 126 -5.52 -1.96 12.65
N ASP A 127 -5.77 -0.65 12.77
CA ASP A 127 -6.22 0.20 11.67
C ASP A 127 -5.16 0.35 10.56
N VAL A 128 -3.89 0.59 10.94
CA VAL A 128 -2.79 0.68 9.95
C VAL A 128 -2.57 -0.66 9.26
N PHE A 129 -2.56 -1.77 10.00
CA PHE A 129 -2.39 -3.09 9.39
C PHE A 129 -3.58 -3.48 8.51
N TYR A 130 -4.80 -3.06 8.86
CA TYR A 130 -5.98 -3.22 8.01
C TYR A 130 -5.82 -2.49 6.67
N VAL A 131 -5.35 -1.24 6.68
CA VAL A 131 -5.07 -0.47 5.46
C VAL A 131 -4.00 -1.16 4.61
N LEU A 132 -2.89 -1.56 5.21
CA LEU A 132 -1.80 -2.25 4.52
C LEU A 132 -2.26 -3.57 3.87
N GLN A 133 -2.97 -4.39 4.64
CA GLN A 133 -3.51 -5.65 4.15
C GLN A 133 -4.48 -5.43 2.99
N SER A 134 -5.37 -4.44 3.10
CA SER A 134 -6.33 -4.09 2.05
C SER A 134 -5.62 -3.71 0.75
N CYS A 135 -4.57 -2.88 0.84
CA CYS A 135 -3.81 -2.46 -0.35
C CYS A 135 -3.03 -3.63 -0.99
N LEU A 136 -2.43 -4.49 -0.17
CA LEU A 136 -1.70 -5.68 -0.65
C LEU A 136 -2.64 -6.67 -1.33
N LEU A 137 -3.82 -6.93 -0.76
CA LEU A 137 -4.82 -7.82 -1.36
C LEU A 137 -5.35 -7.28 -2.69
N ARG A 138 -5.59 -5.96 -2.80
CA ARG A 138 -5.92 -5.32 -4.09
C ARG A 138 -4.79 -5.47 -5.10
N ALA A 139 -3.54 -5.27 -4.68
CA ALA A 139 -2.38 -5.43 -5.55
C ALA A 139 -2.25 -6.87 -6.08
N ILE A 140 -2.49 -7.88 -5.24
CA ILE A 140 -2.51 -9.29 -5.67
C ILE A 140 -3.64 -9.53 -6.68
N SER A 141 -4.80 -8.91 -6.46
CA SER A 141 -5.97 -9.03 -7.35
C SER A 141 -5.75 -8.45 -8.75
N THR A 142 -4.71 -7.62 -8.94
CA THR A 142 -4.30 -7.13 -10.28
C THR A 142 -3.70 -8.23 -11.15
N SER A 143 -3.24 -9.35 -10.56
CA SER A 143 -2.43 -10.39 -11.22
C SER A 143 -1.16 -9.85 -11.90
N ASN A 144 -0.69 -8.66 -11.51
CA ASN A 144 0.46 -7.99 -12.12
C ASN A 144 1.61 -7.86 -11.10
N ILE A 145 2.71 -8.57 -11.35
CA ILE A 145 3.85 -8.63 -10.41
C ILE A 145 4.48 -7.27 -10.13
N SER A 146 4.54 -6.37 -11.13
CA SER A 146 5.10 -5.03 -10.95
C SER A 146 4.26 -4.21 -9.97
N SER A 147 2.95 -4.40 -9.99
CA SER A 147 2.02 -3.75 -9.07
C SER A 147 2.18 -4.30 -7.65
N VAL A 148 2.26 -5.62 -7.51
CA VAL A 148 2.48 -6.29 -6.22
C VAL A 148 3.78 -5.83 -5.57
N VAL A 149 4.89 -5.86 -6.31
CA VAL A 149 6.21 -5.47 -5.79
C VAL A 149 6.19 -4.00 -5.39
N ALA A 150 5.66 -3.10 -6.21
CA ALA A 150 5.64 -1.67 -5.90
C ALA A 150 4.81 -1.36 -4.65
N VAL A 151 3.63 -1.95 -4.50
CA VAL A 151 2.76 -1.76 -3.33
C VAL A 151 3.40 -2.37 -2.08
N LEU A 152 4.03 -3.53 -2.19
CA LEU A 152 4.77 -4.15 -1.08
C LEU A 152 5.95 -3.29 -0.62
N SER A 153 6.75 -2.79 -1.56
CA SER A 153 7.85 -1.87 -1.23
C SER A 153 7.35 -0.58 -0.58
N GLY A 154 6.21 -0.05 -1.04
CA GLY A 154 5.55 1.10 -0.42
C GLY A 154 5.13 0.82 1.02
N ALA A 155 4.49 -0.33 1.27
CA ALA A 155 4.10 -0.76 2.61
C ALA A 155 5.31 -0.93 3.55
N SER A 156 6.38 -1.57 3.08
CA SER A 156 7.63 -1.69 3.84
C SER A 156 8.23 -0.33 4.17
N SER A 157 8.29 0.59 3.20
CA SER A 157 8.78 1.96 3.41
C SER A 157 7.94 2.74 4.44
N LEU A 158 6.61 2.61 4.39
CA LEU A 158 5.71 3.24 5.36
C LEU A 158 5.96 2.70 6.78
N LEU A 159 6.10 1.38 6.91
CA LEU A 159 6.35 0.73 8.20
C LEU A 159 7.71 1.10 8.79
N SER A 160 8.75 1.20 7.95
CA SER A 160 10.12 1.50 8.39
C SER A 160 10.35 2.97 8.75
N ASN A 161 9.57 3.89 8.17
CA ASN A 161 9.76 5.33 8.37
C ASN A 161 8.66 5.91 9.27
N GLU A 162 7.52 6.28 8.69
CA GLU A 162 6.46 7.04 9.36
C GLU A 162 5.87 6.29 10.56
N TYR A 163 5.49 5.02 10.35
CA TYR A 163 4.89 4.22 11.41
C TYR A 163 5.86 3.93 12.55
N HIS A 164 7.15 3.70 12.23
CA HIS A 164 8.17 3.46 13.23
C HIS A 164 8.39 4.70 14.11
N GLU A 165 8.48 5.88 13.51
CA GLU A 165 8.68 7.15 14.22
C GLU A 165 7.50 7.46 15.17
N ASP A 166 6.27 7.34 14.69
CA ASP A 166 5.07 7.58 15.51
C ASP A 166 4.94 6.58 16.65
N LEU A 167 5.20 5.29 16.39
CA LEU A 167 5.19 4.26 17.42
C LEU A 167 6.30 4.50 18.46
N GLN A 168 7.51 4.87 18.02
CA GLN A 168 8.61 5.22 18.92
C GLN A 168 8.28 6.45 19.77
N GLN A 169 7.62 7.47 19.20
CA GLN A 169 7.16 8.63 19.95
C GLN A 169 6.15 8.22 21.03
N LYS A 170 5.17 7.38 20.69
CA LYS A 170 4.16 6.87 21.65
C LYS A 170 4.77 6.01 22.76
N ILE A 171 5.84 5.26 22.47
CA ILE A 171 6.59 4.49 23.50
C ILE A 171 7.43 5.42 24.38
N ARG A 172 7.98 6.50 23.81
CA ARG A 172 8.82 7.48 24.52
C ARG A 172 8.02 8.47 25.33
N GLU A 173 6.76 8.72 24.98
CA GLU A 173 5.84 9.43 25.86
C GLU A 173 5.84 8.69 27.20
N PRO A 174 6.32 9.33 28.28
CA PRO A 174 6.48 8.65 29.56
C PRO A 174 5.09 8.20 29.96
N ASN A 175 4.89 6.88 29.88
CA ASN A 175 3.74 6.10 30.28
C ASN A 175 2.61 6.99 30.81
N LEU A 176 1.43 7.01 30.16
CA LEU A 176 0.23 7.46 30.87
C LEU A 176 0.11 6.75 32.24
N GLY A 177 0.71 5.55 32.37
CA GLY A 177 0.99 4.89 33.66
C GLY A 177 1.82 5.70 34.66
N ALA A 178 2.86 6.44 34.31
CA ALA A 178 3.59 7.30 35.25
C ALA A 178 2.75 8.50 35.75
N LYS A 179 1.84 9.01 34.89
CA LYS A 179 0.88 10.06 35.28
C LYS A 179 -0.31 9.51 36.09
N LEU A 180 -0.70 8.25 35.88
CA LEU A 180 -1.79 7.59 36.60
C LEU A 180 -1.34 6.85 37.88
N PHE A 181 -0.08 6.40 37.96
CA PHE A 181 0.48 5.62 39.08
C PHE A 181 1.40 6.42 40.01
N SER A 182 1.35 7.76 39.98
CA SER A 182 1.73 8.54 41.17
C SER A 182 0.79 8.30 42.37
N GLY A 183 -0.27 7.48 42.19
CA GLY A 183 -0.99 6.83 43.27
C GLY A 183 -0.96 5.30 43.16
N GLY A 184 -0.02 4.64 43.84
CA GLY A 184 -0.22 3.30 44.41
C GLY A 184 0.08 2.05 43.55
N PHE A 185 1.17 1.37 43.92
CA PHE A 185 1.44 -0.08 43.91
C PHE A 185 0.84 -0.99 42.81
N GLY A 186 1.71 -1.59 41.96
CA GLY A 186 1.43 -2.89 41.33
C GLY A 186 1.95 -3.18 39.91
N VAL A 187 2.57 -2.23 39.19
CA VAL A 187 2.80 -2.33 37.73
C VAL A 187 4.30 -2.46 37.37
N GLN A 188 4.98 -3.49 37.88
CA GLN A 188 6.36 -3.82 37.46
C GLN A 188 6.43 -5.05 36.55
N LYS A 189 5.52 -6.02 36.70
CA LYS A 189 5.58 -7.29 35.94
C LYS A 189 5.07 -7.17 34.49
N LYS A 190 4.09 -6.29 34.25
CA LYS A 190 3.43 -6.13 32.94
C LYS A 190 4.27 -5.31 31.94
N GLY A 191 5.09 -4.38 32.42
CA GLY A 191 5.99 -3.58 31.58
C GLY A 191 7.12 -4.40 30.96
N THR A 192 7.63 -5.39 31.70
CA THR A 192 8.70 -6.28 31.23
C THR A 192 8.21 -7.23 30.14
N GLU A 193 6.96 -7.69 30.23
CA GLU A 193 6.34 -8.55 29.21
C GLU A 193 6.12 -7.79 27.90
N ILE A 194 5.68 -6.52 27.97
CA ILE A 194 5.52 -5.64 26.80
C ILE A 194 6.88 -5.35 26.15
N ALA A 195 7.91 -5.02 26.94
CA ALA A 195 9.25 -4.77 26.42
C ALA A 195 9.86 -6.02 25.75
N THR A 196 9.55 -7.22 26.27
CA THR A 196 10.02 -8.48 25.70
C THR A 196 9.32 -8.80 24.39
N ALA A 197 7.99 -8.61 24.32
CA ALA A 197 7.23 -8.79 23.09
C ALA A 197 7.68 -7.81 21.98
N MET A 198 7.97 -6.57 22.35
CA MET A 198 8.48 -5.55 21.42
C MET A 198 9.89 -5.87 20.90
N ASN A 199 10.80 -6.35 21.77
CA ASN A 199 12.14 -6.76 21.33
C ASN A 199 12.11 -7.98 20.40
N ILE A 200 11.21 -8.94 20.66
CA ILE A 200 11.03 -10.09 19.77
C ILE A 200 10.51 -9.64 18.40
N TRP A 201 9.59 -8.67 18.36
CA TRP A 201 9.02 -8.17 17.12
C TRP A 201 10.01 -7.33 16.30
N ILE A 202 10.76 -6.43 16.95
CA ILE A 202 11.86 -5.67 16.31
C ILE A 202 12.93 -6.63 15.75
N SER A 203 13.23 -7.71 16.47
CA SER A 203 14.19 -8.72 15.99
C SER A 203 13.66 -9.53 14.80
N ALA A 204 12.34 -9.73 14.68
CA ALA A 204 11.72 -10.42 13.54
C ALA A 204 11.69 -9.55 12.27
N VAL A 205 11.49 -8.24 12.43
CA VAL A 205 11.51 -7.28 11.31
C VAL A 205 12.92 -7.10 10.73
N ASN A 206 13.97 -7.13 11.56
CA ASN A 206 15.36 -7.00 11.12
C ASN A 206 15.97 -8.29 10.52
N MET A 207 15.20 -9.38 10.43
CA MET A 207 15.66 -10.68 9.91
C MET A 207 15.24 -10.90 8.43
N PHE A 208 14.59 -9.92 7.81
CA PHE A 208 14.30 -9.83 6.37
C PHE A 208 15.06 -8.65 5.74
#